data_AF-A0A7W1CH40-F1
#
_entry.id   AF-A0A7W1CH40-F1
#
_cell.length_a   1.000
_cell.length_b   1.000
_cell.length_c   1.000
_cell.angle_alpha   90.00
_cell.angle_beta   90.00
_cell.angle_gamma   90.00
#
_symmetry.space_group_name_H-M   'P 1'
#
loop_
_entity.id
_entity.type
_entity.pdbx_description
1 polymer ?
#
loop_
_entity_poly.entity_id
_entity_poly.type
_entity_poly.pdbx_seq_one_letter_code
_entity_poly.pdbx_strand_id
1 'polypeptide(L)'
;MQNNQTLPLTILSPNNSRTFHINLAPKHKRSISAQFRAKLAPNNIHYLELELFKQRLQGDQATSSHHTYLASYDRVRWYRSVFFAFGIVFLGLSVLIFHQKLVFFAGLFGGISTATKNILASFPLLLALVSIGMGYSLCIAKEASGTLAEKAKRKLIRSYARKRIKQGFHGFAFLKNDMGKQSVLKHQYIEALDLITEQHDETLHLLQKIQKYTLIDPCYRELLFNQALAEMNDRMQNIVTTFH
;
A
#
# COMPACT_ATOMS: atom_id res chain seq x y z
N MET A 1 18.73 -58.57 22.17
CA MET A 1 18.44 -59.57 21.11
C MET A 1 17.14 -59.20 20.42
N GLN A 2 17.20 -58.78 19.16
CA GLN A 2 16.19 -59.07 18.12
C GLN A 2 16.79 -58.66 16.76
N ASN A 3 16.47 -59.42 15.71
CA ASN A 3 17.24 -59.43 14.46
C ASN A 3 16.76 -58.38 13.46
N ASN A 4 17.69 -57.58 12.93
CA ASN A 4 17.52 -56.94 11.64
C ASN A 4 17.92 -57.93 10.54
N GLN A 5 16.93 -58.52 9.86
CA GLN A 5 17.15 -59.33 8.66
C GLN A 5 17.23 -58.43 7.42
N THR A 6 18.44 -58.20 6.92
CA THR A 6 18.66 -57.60 5.59
C THR A 6 18.92 -58.70 4.57
N LEU A 7 17.99 -58.88 3.61
CA LEU A 7 18.19 -59.78 2.47
C LEU A 7 19.14 -59.15 1.44
N PRO A 8 20.11 -59.89 0.88
CA PRO A 8 20.96 -59.42 -0.20
C PRO A 8 20.26 -59.60 -1.55
N LEU A 9 20.17 -58.52 -2.34
CA LEU A 9 19.65 -58.55 -3.71
C LEU A 9 20.82 -58.34 -4.69
N THR A 10 21.50 -59.44 -5.02
CA THR A 10 22.59 -59.46 -5.99
C THR A 10 22.02 -59.45 -7.40
N ILE A 11 22.00 -58.28 -8.05
CA ILE A 11 21.72 -58.17 -9.48
C ILE A 11 23.04 -58.07 -10.24
N LEU A 12 23.42 -59.16 -10.91
CA LEU A 12 24.50 -59.19 -11.88
C LEU A 12 24.00 -58.69 -13.24
N SER A 13 24.51 -57.54 -13.70
CA SER A 13 24.63 -57.27 -15.13
C SER A 13 25.75 -56.25 -15.39
N PRO A 14 26.56 -56.41 -16.45
CA PRO A 14 27.76 -55.61 -16.65
C PRO A 14 27.51 -54.31 -17.44
N ASN A 15 28.61 -53.61 -17.71
CA ASN A 15 28.74 -52.54 -18.72
C ASN A 15 28.45 -51.09 -18.28
N ASN A 16 29.35 -50.60 -17.42
CA ASN A 16 30.12 -49.37 -17.66
C ASN A 16 29.33 -48.13 -18.15
N SER A 17 28.33 -47.70 -17.40
CA SER A 17 27.80 -46.34 -17.46
C SER A 17 28.38 -45.51 -16.31
N ARG A 18 29.34 -44.61 -16.59
CA ARG A 18 29.78 -43.59 -15.64
C ARG A 18 28.68 -42.54 -15.45
N THR A 19 27.68 -42.87 -14.64
CA THR A 19 26.67 -41.92 -14.19
C THR A 19 27.35 -40.91 -13.28
N PHE A 20 27.77 -39.77 -13.85
CA PHE A 20 28.15 -38.61 -13.06
C PHE A 20 26.91 -38.12 -12.32
N HIS A 21 26.75 -38.56 -11.07
CA HIS A 21 25.89 -37.91 -10.11
C HIS A 21 26.48 -36.53 -9.80
N ILE A 22 26.21 -35.58 -10.70
CA ILE A 22 26.35 -34.16 -10.40
C ILE A 22 25.33 -33.87 -9.30
N ASN A 23 25.77 -34.00 -8.05
CA ASN A 23 25.08 -33.43 -6.90
C ASN A 23 25.12 -31.90 -7.06
N LEU A 24 24.23 -31.39 -7.91
CA LEU A 24 23.66 -30.06 -7.81
C LEU A 24 22.87 -30.01 -6.52
N ALA A 25 23.59 -30.03 -5.38
CA ALA A 25 23.07 -29.53 -4.13
C ALA A 25 22.41 -28.19 -4.46
N PRO A 26 21.12 -28.00 -4.15
CA PRO A 26 20.45 -26.74 -4.43
C PRO A 26 21.18 -25.68 -3.62
N LYS A 27 22.11 -24.96 -4.28
CA LYS A 27 22.81 -23.82 -3.69
C LYS A 27 21.71 -22.87 -3.32
N HIS A 28 21.39 -22.87 -2.02
CA HIS A 28 20.20 -22.26 -1.48
C HIS A 28 20.34 -20.77 -1.79
N LYS A 29 19.71 -20.33 -2.89
CA LYS A 29 19.29 -18.94 -3.02
C LYS A 29 18.43 -18.74 -1.77
N ARG A 30 19.02 -18.17 -0.73
CA ARG A 30 18.25 -17.50 0.32
C ARG A 30 17.34 -16.59 -0.47
N SER A 31 16.04 -16.84 -0.39
CA SER A 31 15.06 -16.08 -1.17
C SER A 31 15.39 -14.61 -1.00
N ILE A 32 15.32 -13.83 -2.07
CA ILE A 32 15.71 -12.43 -1.99
C ILE A 32 14.81 -11.73 -0.97
N SER A 33 13.52 -12.11 -0.91
CA SER A 33 12.57 -11.82 0.17
C SER A 33 13.06 -12.17 1.58
N ALA A 34 13.81 -13.26 1.79
CA ALA A 34 14.39 -13.60 3.10
C ALA A 34 15.58 -12.69 3.45
N GLN A 35 16.36 -12.22 2.48
CA GLN A 35 17.39 -11.21 2.72
C GLN A 35 16.79 -9.81 2.97
N PHE A 36 15.73 -9.44 2.24
CA PHE A 36 14.95 -8.24 2.52
C PHE A 36 14.32 -8.32 3.92
N ARG A 37 13.59 -9.40 4.25
CA ARG A 37 12.96 -9.59 5.57
C ARG A 37 13.96 -9.60 6.72
N ALA A 38 15.15 -10.19 6.55
CA ALA A 38 16.22 -10.14 7.55
C ALA A 38 16.84 -8.73 7.72
N LYS A 39 16.88 -7.90 6.67
CA LYS A 39 17.30 -6.49 6.75
C LYS A 39 16.18 -5.53 7.16
N LEU A 40 14.92 -5.96 7.05
CA LEU A 40 13.73 -5.27 7.55
C LEU A 40 13.47 -5.57 9.03
N ALA A 41 14.24 -6.48 9.65
CA ALA A 41 14.24 -6.66 11.09
C ALA A 41 14.65 -5.34 11.76
N PRO A 42 13.75 -4.70 12.53
CA PRO A 42 13.98 -3.34 13.00
C PRO A 42 15.03 -3.27 14.12
N ASN A 43 15.91 -2.27 14.04
CA ASN A 43 16.78 -1.88 15.15
C ASN A 43 15.92 -1.09 16.15
N ASN A 44 15.34 -1.81 17.11
CA ASN A 44 14.04 -1.49 17.73
C ASN A 44 13.94 -0.30 18.69
N ILE A 45 14.94 0.59 18.74
CA ILE A 45 15.02 1.63 19.76
C ILE A 45 14.15 2.87 19.40
N HIS A 46 13.93 3.15 18.11
CA HIS A 46 13.30 4.41 17.67
C HIS A 46 11.76 4.46 17.72
N TYR A 47 11.07 3.33 17.85
CA TYR A 47 9.60 3.24 17.76
C TYR A 47 8.96 2.47 18.93
N LEU A 48 9.57 2.59 20.12
CA LEU A 48 9.22 1.82 21.32
C LEU A 48 7.72 1.84 21.64
N GLU A 49 7.05 2.99 21.57
CA GLU A 49 5.63 3.09 21.89
C GLU A 49 4.69 2.46 20.87
N LEU A 50 5.09 2.44 19.59
CA LEU A 50 4.32 1.77 18.55
C LEU A 50 4.46 0.25 18.68
N GLU A 51 5.65 -0.23 19.05
CA GLU A 51 5.83 -1.64 19.40
C GLU A 51 5.04 -2.01 20.65
N LEU A 52 5.14 -1.22 21.72
CA LEU A 52 4.31 -1.38 22.92
C LEU A 52 2.82 -1.33 22.56
N PHE A 53 2.38 -0.52 21.60
CA PHE A 53 0.98 -0.51 21.14
C PHE A 53 0.59 -1.73 20.30
N LYS A 54 1.46 -2.22 19.41
CA LYS A 54 1.25 -3.50 18.69
C LYS A 54 1.18 -4.68 19.67
N GLN A 55 1.97 -4.63 20.74
CA GLN A 55 1.97 -5.59 21.84
C GLN A 55 0.71 -5.42 22.71
N ARG A 56 0.24 -4.19 22.96
CA ARG A 56 -1.04 -3.87 23.63
C ARG A 56 -2.27 -4.35 22.87
N LEU A 57 -2.21 -4.33 21.53
CA LEU A 57 -3.19 -4.97 20.66
C LEU A 57 -3.22 -6.52 20.80
N GLN A 58 -2.26 -7.12 21.52
CA GLN A 58 -2.19 -8.54 21.85
C GLN A 58 -2.30 -8.84 23.36
N GLY A 59 -2.20 -7.83 24.23
CA GLY A 59 -2.39 -7.95 25.69
C GLY A 59 -2.38 -6.58 26.39
N ASP A 60 -3.45 -6.26 27.11
CA ASP A 60 -3.81 -4.89 27.54
C ASP A 60 -2.76 -4.07 28.33
N GLN A 61 -2.99 -2.74 28.30
CA GLN A 61 -2.51 -1.65 29.20
C GLN A 61 -1.28 -0.78 28.86
N ALA A 62 -1.44 0.50 29.25
CA ALA A 62 -0.94 1.78 28.70
C ALA A 62 0.51 2.22 29.01
N THR A 63 0.94 3.33 28.36
CA THR A 63 2.00 4.36 28.66
C THR A 63 2.69 4.92 27.38
N SER A 64 3.37 6.08 27.49
CA SER A 64 3.33 7.17 26.48
C SER A 64 4.60 8.04 26.31
N SER A 65 4.71 8.77 25.19
CA SER A 65 5.26 10.14 24.93
C SER A 65 6.21 10.36 23.71
N HIS A 66 5.68 11.08 22.70
CA HIS A 66 6.27 12.23 21.94
C HIS A 66 6.44 12.21 20.39
N HIS A 67 6.20 13.44 19.89
CA HIS A 67 6.32 14.02 18.55
C HIS A 67 5.19 13.82 17.51
N THR A 68 4.85 14.94 16.87
CA THR A 68 3.55 15.19 16.23
C THR A 68 3.74 15.61 14.77
N TYR A 69 3.05 14.96 13.83
CA TYR A 69 3.10 15.26 12.40
C TYR A 69 1.80 15.94 11.91
N LEU A 70 1.49 17.10 12.50
CA LEU A 70 0.24 17.86 12.27
C LEU A 70 0.03 18.39 10.83
N ALA A 71 1.05 18.34 9.97
CA ALA A 71 1.11 19.12 8.72
C ALA A 71 0.06 18.77 7.64
N SER A 72 -0.70 17.68 7.77
CA SER A 72 -1.73 17.27 6.82
C SER A 72 -3.17 17.35 7.35
N TYR A 73 -3.38 17.43 8.67
CA TYR A 73 -4.72 17.32 9.28
C TYR A 73 -5.66 18.44 8.81
N ASP A 74 -5.22 19.69 8.91
CA ASP A 74 -6.03 20.86 8.54
C ASP A 74 -6.37 20.90 7.05
N ARG A 75 -5.46 20.41 6.19
CA ARG A 75 -5.69 20.35 4.75
C ARG A 75 -6.81 19.35 4.41
N VAL A 76 -6.79 18.16 5.02
CA VAL A 76 -7.85 17.16 4.79
C VAL A 76 -9.18 17.61 5.40
N ARG A 77 -9.14 18.24 6.57
CA ARG A 77 -10.32 18.87 7.19
C ARG A 77 -10.91 19.96 6.29
N TRP A 78 -10.08 20.81 5.70
CA TRP A 78 -10.50 21.85 4.75
C TRP A 78 -11.14 21.24 3.49
N TYR A 79 -10.49 20.28 2.83
CA TYR A 79 -11.08 19.60 1.66
C TYR A 79 -12.42 18.96 2.00
N ARG A 80 -12.51 18.27 3.13
CA ARG A 80 -13.76 17.68 3.61
C ARG A 80 -14.86 18.72 3.79
N SER A 81 -14.56 19.86 4.42
CA SER A 81 -15.49 20.99 4.56
C SER A 81 -15.94 21.56 3.21
N VAL A 82 -15.03 21.71 2.25
CA VAL A 82 -15.34 22.18 0.89
C VAL A 82 -16.27 21.21 0.14
N PHE A 83 -16.00 19.90 0.20
CA PHE A 83 -16.87 18.87 -0.40
C PHE A 83 -18.26 18.81 0.26
N PHE A 84 -18.36 19.01 1.58
CA PHE A 84 -19.66 19.15 2.26
C PHE A 84 -20.39 20.43 1.84
N ALA A 85 -19.70 21.57 1.73
CA ALA A 85 -20.30 22.83 1.28
C ALA A 85 -20.88 22.71 -0.14
N PHE A 86 -20.12 22.14 -1.09
CA PHE A 86 -20.65 21.83 -2.42
C PHE A 86 -21.84 20.87 -2.37
N GLY A 87 -21.80 19.84 -1.52
CA GLY A 87 -22.92 18.93 -1.30
C GLY A 87 -24.21 19.64 -0.87
N ILE A 88 -24.10 20.56 0.10
CA ILE A 88 -25.22 21.38 0.60
C ILE A 88 -25.74 22.31 -0.51
N VAL A 89 -24.85 22.97 -1.26
CA VAL A 89 -25.23 23.86 -2.38
C VAL A 89 -25.99 23.08 -3.46
N PHE A 90 -25.50 21.91 -3.89
CA PHE A 90 -26.18 21.10 -4.90
C PHE A 90 -27.51 20.51 -4.40
N LEU A 91 -27.60 20.12 -3.12
CA LEU A 91 -28.85 19.64 -2.52
C LEU A 91 -29.88 20.78 -2.47
N GLY A 92 -29.47 21.98 -2.05
CA GLY A 92 -30.31 23.19 -2.09
C GLY A 92 -30.78 23.52 -3.52
N LEU A 93 -29.90 23.40 -4.52
CA LEU A 93 -30.25 23.60 -5.92
C LEU A 93 -31.29 22.58 -6.41
N SER A 94 -31.14 21.30 -6.04
CA SER A 94 -32.10 20.24 -6.34
C SER A 94 -33.47 20.52 -5.74
N VAL A 95 -33.53 20.94 -4.47
CA VAL A 95 -34.78 21.30 -3.77
C VAL A 95 -35.43 22.53 -4.41
N LEU A 96 -34.64 23.54 -4.79
CA LEU A 96 -35.13 24.74 -5.47
C LEU A 96 -35.75 24.39 -6.83
N ILE A 97 -35.05 23.61 -7.67
CA ILE A 97 -35.57 23.13 -8.96
C ILE A 97 -36.86 22.32 -8.73
N PHE A 98 -36.91 21.46 -7.71
CA PHE A 98 -38.09 20.66 -7.41
C PHE A 98 -39.31 21.50 -6.98
N HIS A 99 -39.13 22.51 -6.14
CA HIS A 99 -40.23 23.38 -5.69
C HIS A 99 -40.63 24.49 -6.68
N GLN A 100 -39.77 24.90 -7.61
CA GLN A 100 -40.12 25.91 -8.62
C GLN A 100 -41.29 25.47 -9.51
N LYS A 101 -42.14 26.42 -9.90
CA LYS A 101 -43.29 26.16 -10.78
C LYS A 101 -42.82 25.91 -12.21
N LEU A 102 -43.51 25.01 -12.93
CA LEU A 102 -43.20 24.69 -14.34
C LEU A 102 -43.19 25.93 -15.24
N VAL A 103 -44.01 26.95 -14.93
CA VAL A 103 -44.06 28.23 -15.65
C VAL A 103 -42.70 28.95 -15.69
N PHE A 104 -41.93 28.89 -14.60
CA PHE A 104 -40.58 29.50 -14.53
C PHE A 104 -39.61 28.82 -15.51
N PHE A 105 -39.68 27.48 -15.61
CA PHE A 105 -38.88 26.70 -16.56
C PHE A 105 -39.39 26.81 -18.00
N ALA A 106 -40.70 26.96 -18.21
CA ALA A 106 -41.29 27.14 -19.54
C ALA A 106 -40.77 28.41 -20.23
N GLY A 107 -40.57 29.51 -19.50
CA GLY A 107 -39.99 30.75 -20.03
C GLY A 107 -38.48 30.69 -20.33
N LEU A 108 -37.73 29.79 -19.69
CA LEU A 108 -36.29 29.61 -19.91
C LEU A 108 -35.94 28.56 -20.98
N PHE A 109 -36.79 27.54 -21.15
CA PHE A 109 -36.47 26.35 -21.96
C PHE A 109 -37.52 26.00 -23.03
N GLY A 110 -38.50 26.89 -23.29
CA GLY A 110 -39.46 26.69 -24.38
C GLY A 110 -40.48 25.58 -24.15
N GLY A 111 -41.00 25.48 -22.91
CA GLY A 111 -41.97 24.45 -22.52
C GLY A 111 -41.32 23.17 -21.99
N ILE A 112 -41.16 23.08 -20.67
CA ILE A 112 -40.59 21.91 -20.00
C ILE A 112 -41.70 20.97 -19.48
N SER A 113 -41.54 19.67 -19.76
CA SER A 113 -42.39 18.63 -19.18
C SER A 113 -41.99 18.31 -17.73
N THR A 114 -42.92 17.77 -16.94
CA THR A 114 -42.64 17.31 -15.56
C THR A 114 -41.52 16.27 -15.53
N ALA A 115 -41.41 15.40 -16.54
CA ALA A 115 -40.33 14.43 -16.65
C ALA A 115 -38.96 15.12 -16.85
N THR A 116 -38.88 16.10 -17.76
CA THR A 116 -37.67 16.89 -18.00
C THR A 116 -37.24 17.65 -16.73
N LYS A 117 -38.20 18.23 -15.99
CA LYS A 117 -37.94 18.90 -14.71
C LYS A 117 -37.36 17.92 -13.67
N ASN A 118 -37.92 16.71 -13.56
CA ASN A 118 -37.45 15.70 -12.60
C ASN A 118 -36.02 15.22 -12.93
N ILE A 119 -35.71 15.05 -14.23
CA ILE A 119 -34.33 14.76 -14.69
C ILE A 119 -33.39 15.92 -14.35
N LEU A 120 -33.81 17.17 -14.59
CA LEU A 120 -33.00 18.35 -14.27
C LEU A 120 -32.77 18.52 -12.76
N ALA A 121 -33.70 18.07 -11.92
CA ALA A 121 -33.55 18.03 -10.46
C ALA A 121 -32.67 16.87 -9.98
N SER A 122 -32.66 15.72 -10.66
CA SER A 122 -31.87 14.55 -10.23
C SER A 122 -30.37 14.71 -10.50
N PHE A 123 -29.96 15.50 -11.50
CA PHE A 123 -28.55 15.84 -11.73
C PHE A 123 -27.86 16.48 -10.50
N PRO A 124 -28.32 17.62 -9.96
CA PRO A 124 -27.71 18.22 -8.76
C PRO A 124 -27.87 17.31 -7.53
N LEU A 125 -28.93 16.52 -7.41
CA LEU A 125 -29.04 15.52 -6.34
C LEU A 125 -27.91 14.46 -6.42
N LEU A 126 -27.60 13.97 -7.63
CA LEU A 126 -26.50 13.04 -7.86
C LEU A 126 -25.14 13.69 -7.54
N LEU A 127 -24.92 14.93 -7.98
CA LEU A 127 -23.70 15.69 -7.64
C LEU A 127 -23.57 15.92 -6.13
N ALA A 128 -24.67 16.18 -5.42
CA ALA A 128 -24.67 16.32 -3.97
C ALA A 128 -24.25 15.02 -3.28
N LEU A 129 -24.82 13.88 -3.68
CA LEU A 129 -24.47 12.56 -3.17
C LEU A 129 -23.00 12.20 -3.44
N VAL A 130 -22.48 12.48 -4.65
CA VAL A 130 -21.07 12.26 -5.00
C VAL A 130 -20.14 13.16 -4.18
N SER A 131 -20.48 14.45 -4.02
CA SER A 131 -19.67 15.40 -3.24
C SER A 131 -19.62 15.02 -1.77
N ILE A 132 -20.76 14.63 -1.18
CA ILE A 132 -20.85 14.15 0.20
C ILE A 132 -20.07 12.83 0.35
N GLY A 133 -20.20 11.90 -0.61
CA GLY A 133 -19.46 10.63 -0.64
C GLY A 133 -17.93 10.82 -0.70
N MET A 134 -17.46 11.79 -1.50
CA MET A 134 -16.04 12.20 -1.50
C MET A 134 -15.64 12.78 -0.13
N GLY A 135 -16.46 13.68 0.44
CA GLY A 135 -16.26 14.24 1.78
C GLY A 135 -16.22 13.19 2.91
N TYR A 136 -16.93 12.06 2.79
CA TYR A 136 -16.87 10.96 3.74
C TYR A 136 -15.73 9.97 3.50
N SER A 137 -15.33 9.75 2.23
CA SER A 137 -14.26 8.81 1.88
C SER A 137 -12.84 9.38 2.04
N LEU A 138 -12.73 10.71 2.20
CA LEU A 138 -11.53 11.43 2.65
C LEU A 138 -11.07 10.95 4.03
N CYS A 139 -10.13 9.98 4.03
CA CYS A 139 -9.52 9.43 5.23
C CYS A 139 -8.03 9.76 5.27
N ILE A 140 -7.62 10.54 6.29
CA ILE A 140 -6.24 11.00 6.51
C ILE A 140 -5.25 9.83 6.49
N ALA A 141 -5.62 8.67 7.04
CA ALA A 141 -4.78 7.48 7.06
C ALA A 141 -4.39 7.01 5.65
N LYS A 142 -5.39 6.94 4.77
CA LYS A 142 -5.25 6.45 3.39
C LYS A 142 -4.45 7.43 2.52
N GLU A 143 -4.62 8.74 2.74
CA GLU A 143 -3.83 9.75 2.02
C GLU A 143 -2.37 9.81 2.51
N ALA A 144 -2.15 9.75 3.83
CA ALA A 144 -0.80 9.77 4.39
C ALA A 144 -0.01 8.49 4.02
N SER A 145 -0.60 7.30 4.15
CA SER A 145 0.03 6.05 3.73
C SER A 145 0.25 6.03 2.21
N GLY A 146 -0.77 6.40 1.43
CA GLY A 146 -0.72 6.38 -0.04
C GLY A 146 0.34 7.33 -0.61
N THR A 147 0.48 8.54 -0.05
CA THR A 147 1.51 9.49 -0.50
C THR A 147 2.94 9.02 -0.20
N LEU A 148 3.17 8.35 0.94
CA LEU A 148 4.45 7.70 1.24
C LEU A 148 4.74 6.53 0.28
N ALA A 149 3.76 5.64 0.06
CA ALA A 149 3.88 4.52 -0.86
C ALA A 149 4.20 4.98 -2.29
N GLU A 150 3.48 5.97 -2.82
CA GLU A 150 3.74 6.52 -4.15
C GLU A 150 5.06 7.28 -4.25
N LYS A 151 5.57 7.85 -3.14
CA LYS A 151 6.92 8.43 -3.09
C LYS A 151 7.99 7.32 -3.15
N ALA A 152 7.77 6.20 -2.45
CA ALA A 152 8.65 5.04 -2.47
C ALA A 152 8.68 4.34 -3.84
N LYS A 153 7.51 4.04 -4.43
CA LYS A 153 7.39 3.48 -5.79
C LYS A 153 8.09 4.34 -6.83
N ARG A 154 7.89 5.67 -6.80
CA ARG A 154 8.58 6.61 -7.72
C ARG A 154 10.10 6.61 -7.53
N LYS A 155 10.63 6.45 -6.31
CA LYS A 155 12.07 6.24 -6.09
C LYS A 155 12.54 4.90 -6.66
N LEU A 156 11.81 3.81 -6.43
CA LEU A 156 12.12 2.47 -6.93
C LEU A 156 12.17 2.44 -8.47
N ILE A 157 11.17 3.03 -9.15
CA ILE A 157 11.11 3.16 -10.61
C ILE A 157 12.36 3.88 -11.15
N ARG A 158 12.76 5.00 -10.53
CA ARG A 158 13.98 5.74 -10.91
C ARG A 158 15.24 4.90 -10.72
N SER A 159 15.35 4.13 -9.64
CA SER A 159 16.47 3.23 -9.38
C SER A 159 16.52 2.09 -10.40
N TYR A 160 15.38 1.47 -10.72
CA TYR A 160 15.28 0.42 -11.74
C TYR A 160 15.67 0.94 -13.14
N ALA A 161 15.17 2.13 -13.53
CA ALA A 161 15.55 2.76 -14.78
C ALA A 161 17.07 3.00 -14.87
N ARG A 162 17.69 3.54 -13.81
CA ARG A 162 19.15 3.72 -13.73
C ARG A 162 19.91 2.40 -13.87
N LYS A 163 19.48 1.33 -13.18
CA LYS A 163 20.12 -0.01 -13.28
C LYS A 163 19.96 -0.61 -14.68
N ARG A 164 18.76 -0.53 -15.28
CA ARG A 164 18.48 -0.99 -16.64
C ARG A 164 19.34 -0.26 -17.68
N ILE A 165 19.52 1.05 -17.54
CA ILE A 165 20.39 1.86 -18.42
C ILE A 165 21.85 1.41 -18.28
N LYS A 166 22.38 1.29 -17.05
CA LYS A 166 23.75 0.80 -16.81
C LYS A 166 23.98 -0.59 -17.41
N GLN A 167 23.03 -1.50 -17.28
CA GLN A 167 23.09 -2.83 -17.90
C GLN A 167 23.04 -2.74 -19.43
N GLY A 168 22.16 -1.91 -20.01
CA GLY A 168 22.08 -1.71 -21.46
C GLY A 168 23.38 -1.18 -22.09
N PHE A 169 24.05 -0.25 -21.42
CA PHE A 169 25.37 0.25 -21.87
C PHE A 169 26.48 -0.81 -21.79
N HIS A 170 26.41 -1.78 -20.87
CA HIS A 170 27.33 -2.92 -20.85
C HIS A 170 26.93 -4.05 -21.82
N GLY A 171 25.64 -4.24 -22.07
CA GLY A 171 25.13 -5.32 -22.94
C GLY A 171 25.54 -5.19 -24.40
N PHE A 172 25.76 -3.97 -24.89
CA PHE A 172 26.36 -3.72 -26.22
C PHE A 172 27.77 -4.31 -26.38
N ALA A 173 28.50 -4.54 -25.28
CA ALA A 173 29.82 -5.18 -25.32
C ALA A 173 29.78 -6.72 -25.13
N PHE A 174 28.66 -7.29 -24.68
CA PHE A 174 28.57 -8.71 -24.27
C PHE A 174 27.21 -9.36 -24.57
N LEU A 175 26.85 -9.41 -25.86
CA LEU A 175 25.51 -9.76 -26.36
C LEU A 175 24.93 -11.12 -25.91
N LYS A 176 25.73 -12.06 -25.39
CA LYS A 176 25.33 -13.47 -25.19
C LYS A 176 24.95 -13.87 -23.76
N ASN A 177 25.22 -13.04 -22.73
CA ASN A 177 25.04 -13.42 -21.31
C ASN A 177 24.00 -12.60 -20.52
N ASP A 178 23.33 -11.61 -21.14
CA ASP A 178 22.56 -10.61 -20.38
C ASP A 178 21.06 -10.90 -20.19
N MET A 179 20.44 -11.79 -20.97
CA MET A 179 19.02 -12.13 -20.81
C MET A 179 18.69 -12.62 -19.38
N GLY A 180 19.57 -13.43 -18.79
CA GLY A 180 19.42 -13.90 -17.40
C GLY A 180 19.48 -12.76 -16.38
N LYS A 181 20.39 -11.80 -16.57
CA LYS A 181 20.55 -10.65 -15.65
C LYS A 181 19.37 -9.69 -15.71
N GLN A 182 18.84 -9.43 -16.91
CA GLN A 182 17.68 -8.56 -17.10
C GLN A 182 16.42 -9.18 -16.50
N SER A 183 16.24 -10.50 -16.62
CA SER A 183 15.16 -11.24 -15.96
C SER A 183 15.24 -11.16 -14.43
N VAL A 184 16.43 -11.36 -13.85
CA VAL A 184 16.67 -11.22 -12.40
C VAL A 184 16.39 -9.79 -11.91
N LEU A 185 16.84 -8.76 -12.63
CA LEU A 185 16.57 -7.36 -12.25
C LEU A 185 15.07 -7.04 -12.29
N LYS A 186 14.34 -7.54 -13.30
CA LYS A 186 12.88 -7.38 -13.38
C LYS A 186 12.18 -8.08 -12.21
N HIS A 187 12.61 -9.29 -11.84
CA HIS A 187 12.04 -10.03 -10.72
C HIS A 187 12.28 -9.31 -9.38
N GLN A 188 13.51 -8.84 -9.12
CA GLN A 188 13.85 -8.03 -7.94
C GLN A 188 13.03 -6.72 -7.86
N TYR A 189 12.74 -6.10 -9.00
CA TYR A 189 11.93 -4.89 -9.06
C TYR A 189 10.45 -5.16 -8.71
N ILE A 190 9.89 -6.27 -9.21
CA ILE A 190 8.51 -6.69 -8.88
C ILE A 190 8.43 -7.04 -7.40
N GLU A 191 9.34 -7.87 -6.90
CA GLU A 191 9.43 -8.27 -5.48
C GLU A 191 9.53 -7.05 -4.54
N ALA A 192 10.35 -6.05 -4.89
CA ALA A 192 10.44 -4.81 -4.11
C ALA A 192 9.17 -3.93 -4.19
N LEU A 193 8.41 -3.99 -5.29
CA LEU A 193 7.13 -3.28 -5.45
C LEU A 193 6.02 -3.97 -4.64
N ASP A 194 5.99 -5.29 -4.66
CA ASP A 194 5.07 -6.12 -3.86
C ASP A 194 5.33 -5.88 -2.37
N LEU A 195 6.59 -5.88 -1.92
CA LEU A 195 6.96 -5.53 -0.53
C LEU A 195 6.53 -4.10 -0.13
N ILE A 196 6.64 -3.10 -1.01
CA ILE A 196 6.13 -1.74 -0.74
C ILE A 196 4.60 -1.74 -0.60
N THR A 197 3.91 -2.63 -1.32
CA THR A 197 2.44 -2.74 -1.28
C THR A 197 1.99 -3.49 -0.01
N GLU A 198 2.62 -4.61 0.33
CA GLU A 198 2.44 -5.37 1.59
C GLU A 198 2.61 -4.43 2.80
N GLN A 199 3.70 -3.63 2.83
CA GLN A 199 3.94 -2.66 3.91
C GLN A 199 2.95 -1.49 3.95
N HIS A 200 2.42 -1.07 2.79
CA HIS A 200 1.34 -0.07 2.75
C HIS A 200 0.06 -0.61 3.38
N ASP A 201 -0.33 -1.83 3.02
CA ASP A 201 -1.60 -2.42 3.45
C ASP A 201 -1.55 -2.85 4.93
N GLU A 202 -0.42 -3.40 5.40
CA GLU A 202 -0.16 -3.62 6.83
C GLU A 202 -0.32 -2.33 7.64
N THR A 203 0.32 -1.24 7.21
CA THR A 203 0.26 0.05 7.90
C THR A 203 -1.14 0.64 7.84
N LEU A 204 -1.83 0.57 6.69
CA LEU A 204 -3.20 1.05 6.55
C LEU A 204 -4.17 0.31 7.50
N HIS A 205 -4.02 -1.01 7.65
CA HIS A 205 -4.78 -1.78 8.62
C HIS A 205 -4.45 -1.40 10.08
N LEU A 206 -3.19 -1.10 10.41
CA LEU A 206 -2.80 -0.62 11.73
C LEU A 206 -3.41 0.76 12.03
N LEU A 207 -3.34 1.71 11.10
CA LEU A 207 -3.94 3.04 11.22
C LEU A 207 -5.46 2.97 11.40
N GLN A 208 -6.14 2.05 10.69
CA GLN A 208 -7.57 1.80 10.88
C GLN A 208 -7.90 1.23 12.27
N LYS A 209 -7.04 0.37 12.85
CA LYS A 209 -7.20 -0.12 14.23
C LYS A 209 -7.02 1.01 15.25
N ILE A 210 -5.96 1.82 15.10
CA ILE A 210 -5.72 3.02 15.93
C ILE A 210 -6.92 3.97 15.88
N GLN A 211 -7.48 4.22 14.70
CA GLN A 211 -8.63 5.12 14.54
C GLN A 211 -9.91 4.59 15.22
N LYS A 212 -10.16 3.27 15.16
CA LYS A 212 -11.33 2.61 15.76
C LYS A 212 -11.26 2.49 17.29
N TYR A 213 -10.07 2.54 17.89
CA TYR A 213 -9.91 2.36 19.33
C TYR A 213 -10.34 3.63 20.08
N THR A 214 -11.60 3.68 20.53
CA THR A 214 -12.24 4.87 21.08
C THR A 214 -11.72 5.30 22.45
N LEU A 215 -11.27 4.33 23.27
CA LEU A 215 -10.81 4.54 24.65
C LEU A 215 -9.44 5.24 24.77
N ILE A 216 -8.74 5.47 23.66
CA ILE A 216 -7.44 6.15 23.64
C ILE A 216 -7.63 7.66 23.51
N ASP A 217 -6.94 8.39 24.38
CA ASP A 217 -6.81 9.85 24.33
C ASP A 217 -6.46 10.36 22.90
N PRO A 218 -7.07 11.45 22.40
CA PRO A 218 -6.82 11.94 21.06
C PRO A 218 -5.35 12.26 20.75
N CYS A 219 -4.58 12.79 21.72
CA CYS A 219 -3.17 13.11 21.52
C CYS A 219 -2.32 11.83 21.42
N TYR A 220 -2.61 10.83 22.26
CA TYR A 220 -1.96 9.52 22.16
C TYR A 220 -2.34 8.78 20.86
N ARG A 221 -3.56 8.96 20.35
CA ARG A 221 -4.00 8.39 19.06
C ARG A 221 -3.19 8.96 17.89
N GLU A 222 -2.99 10.28 17.88
CA GLU A 222 -2.20 10.98 16.87
C GLU A 222 -0.73 10.55 16.92
N LEU A 223 -0.17 10.40 18.12
CA LEU A 223 1.20 9.90 18.33
C LEU A 223 1.43 8.54 17.66
N LEU A 224 0.58 7.55 17.96
CA LEU A 224 0.66 6.21 17.38
C LEU A 224 0.52 6.22 15.86
N PHE A 225 -0.35 7.10 15.34
CA PHE A 225 -0.55 7.31 13.91
C PHE A 225 0.71 7.81 13.21
N ASN A 226 1.41 8.77 13.83
CA ASN A 226 2.65 9.35 13.32
C ASN A 226 3.80 8.35 13.37
N GLN A 227 3.93 7.60 14.46
CA GLN A 227 4.94 6.55 14.59
C GLN A 227 4.73 5.44 13.54
N ALA A 228 3.49 5.02 13.28
CA ALA A 228 3.17 4.03 12.24
C ALA A 228 3.56 4.52 10.83
N LEU A 229 3.30 5.79 10.51
CA LEU A 229 3.71 6.40 9.24
C LEU A 229 5.23 6.56 9.12
N ALA A 230 5.93 6.85 10.21
CA ALA A 230 7.38 6.98 10.26
C ALA A 230 8.06 5.61 10.06
N GLU A 231 7.63 4.58 10.79
CA GLU A 231 8.11 3.20 10.61
C GLU A 231 7.88 2.72 9.17
N MET A 232 6.69 2.94 8.62
CA MET A 232 6.36 2.62 7.23
C MET A 232 7.31 3.31 6.24
N ASN A 233 7.56 4.61 6.43
CA ASN A 233 8.50 5.37 5.61
C ASN A 233 9.93 4.80 5.69
N ASP A 234 10.40 4.41 6.87
CA ASP A 234 11.75 3.87 7.06
C ASP A 234 11.89 2.47 6.45
N ARG A 235 10.90 1.60 6.66
CA ARG A 235 10.83 0.28 6.00
C ARG A 235 10.82 0.42 4.47
N MET A 236 10.04 1.36 3.93
CA MET A 236 10.03 1.66 2.49
C MET A 236 11.37 2.22 1.98
N GLN A 237 12.04 3.06 2.77
CA GLN A 237 13.38 3.52 2.43
C GLN A 237 14.38 2.36 2.44
N ASN A 238 14.31 1.44 3.41
CA ASN A 238 15.16 0.24 3.47
C ASN A 238 14.94 -0.72 2.29
N ILE A 239 13.70 -0.87 1.79
CA ILE A 239 13.42 -1.61 0.55
C ILE A 239 14.08 -0.92 -0.65
N VAL A 240 13.92 0.41 -0.78
CA VAL A 240 14.47 1.19 -1.90
C VAL A 240 16.01 1.25 -1.87
N THR A 241 16.64 1.33 -0.71
CA THR A 241 18.11 1.32 -0.57
C THR A 241 18.69 -0.07 -0.75
N THR A 242 18.03 -1.13 -0.28
CA THR A 242 18.47 -2.51 -0.53
C THR A 242 18.32 -2.90 -2.01
N PHE A 243 17.41 -2.26 -2.75
CA PHE A 243 17.34 -2.38 -4.20
C PHE A 243 18.46 -1.59 -4.94
N HIS A 244 19.13 -0.61 -4.32
CA HIS A 244 20.12 0.27 -4.97
C HIS A 244 21.51 -0.39 -5.11
#